data_AF-A0A7C1IZG5-F1
#
_entry.id   AF-A0A7C1IZG5-F1
#
_cell.length_a   1.000
_cell.length_b   1.000
_cell.length_c   1.000
_cell.angle_alpha   90.00
_cell.angle_beta   90.00
_cell.angle_gamma   90.00
#
_symmetry.space_group_name_H-M   'P 1'
#
loop_
_entity.id
_entity.type
_entity.pdbx_description
1 polymer ?
#
loop_
_entity_poly.entity_id
_entity_poly.type
_entity_poly.pdbx_seq_one_letter_code
_entity_poly.pdbx_strand_id
1 'polypeptide(L)'
;MVNWDWKVLLCGGIGLIGLYLIGSALLIPLRLIGRLVVGLVVGRLLLTVVNLLGTVFHFHIAVNPLTMLVAGVFPVPGLVLLTLLAVFVV
;
A
#
# COMPACT_ATOMS: atom_id res chain seq x y z
N MET A 1 -20.08 -27.12 41.81
CA MET A 1 -21.14 -26.13 41.55
C MET A 1 -20.44 -24.80 41.32
N VAL A 2 -20.60 -24.19 40.15
CA VAL A 2 -19.92 -22.93 39.82
C VAL A 2 -20.48 -21.84 40.73
N ASN A 3 -19.67 -21.34 41.67
CA ASN A 3 -20.03 -20.18 42.46
C ASN A 3 -19.82 -18.95 41.56
N TRP A 4 -20.93 -18.35 41.14
CA TRP A 4 -20.93 -17.10 40.39
C TRP A 4 -20.58 -15.94 41.32
N ASP A 5 -19.34 -15.93 41.79
CA ASP A 5 -18.79 -14.80 42.53
C ASP A 5 -18.72 -13.59 41.60
N TRP A 6 -19.27 -12.46 42.05
CA TRP A 6 -19.24 -11.16 41.36
C TRP A 6 -17.83 -10.75 40.91
N LYS A 7 -16.80 -11.25 41.62
CA LYS A 7 -15.38 -11.09 41.31
C LYS A 7 -14.99 -11.70 39.97
N VAL A 8 -15.56 -12.86 39.61
CA VAL A 8 -15.28 -13.55 38.34
C VAL A 8 -15.83 -12.74 37.17
N LEU A 9 -17.00 -12.13 37.33
CA LEU A 9 -17.61 -11.26 36.32
C LEU A 9 -16.77 -10.00 36.08
N LEU A 10 -16.26 -9.38 37.15
CA LEU A 10 -15.35 -8.23 37.07
C LEU A 10 -14.03 -8.57 36.39
N CYS A 11 -13.35 -9.65 36.83
CA CYS A 11 -12.09 -10.07 36.21
C CYS A 11 -12.27 -10.43 34.73
N GLY A 12 -13.37 -11.12 34.38
CA GLY A 12 -13.70 -11.44 32.99
C GLY A 12 -13.96 -10.19 32.15
N GLY A 13 -14.72 -9.22 32.66
CA GLY A 13 -15.00 -7.95 31.98
C GLY A 13 -13.74 -7.11 31.73
N ILE A 14 -12.88 -6.97 32.74
CA ILE A 14 -11.60 -6.25 32.62
C ILE A 14 -10.68 -6.96 31.61
N GLY A 15 -10.63 -8.30 31.64
CA GLY A 15 -9.87 -9.09 30.67
C GLY A 15 -10.37 -8.91 29.23
N LEU A 16 -11.68 -8.89 29.01
CA LEU A 16 -12.26 -8.66 27.68
C LEU A 16 -11.94 -7.25 27.15
N ILE A 17 -12.05 -6.24 28.01
CA ILE A 17 -11.74 -4.84 27.65
C ILE A 17 -10.25 -4.71 27.30
N GLY A 18 -9.37 -5.31 28.10
CA GLY A 18 -7.93 -5.34 27.83
C GLY A 18 -7.61 -6.03 26.49
N LEU A 19 -8.22 -7.18 26.23
CA LEU A 19 -8.06 -7.90 24.97
C LEU A 19 -8.56 -7.09 23.76
N TYR A 20 -9.69 -6.39 23.90
CA TYR A 20 -10.24 -5.55 22.85
C TYR A 20 -9.32 -4.37 22.51
N LEU A 21 -8.74 -3.70 23.52
CA LEU A 21 -7.79 -2.60 23.32
C LEU A 21 -6.52 -3.07 22.58
N ILE A 22 -5.95 -4.19 23.01
CA ILE A 22 -4.74 -4.76 22.41
C ILE A 22 -5.02 -5.24 20.99
N GLY A 23 -6.13 -5.95 20.77
CA GLY A 23 -6.53 -6.41 19.44
C GLY A 23 -6.77 -5.25 18.47
N SER A 24 -7.45 -4.20 18.92
CA SER A 24 -7.73 -3.00 18.12
C SER A 24 -6.46 -2.24 17.75
N ALA A 25 -5.54 -2.08 18.70
CA ALA A 25 -4.25 -1.42 18.46
C ALA A 25 -3.40 -2.17 17.42
N LEU A 26 -3.49 -3.50 17.36
CA LEU A 26 -2.74 -4.32 16.42
C LEU A 26 -3.40 -4.41 15.02
N LEU A 27 -4.72 -4.27 14.95
CA LEU A 27 -5.47 -4.27 13.68
C LEU A 27 -5.21 -3.01 12.84
N ILE A 28 -4.93 -1.87 13.47
CA ILE A 28 -4.65 -0.60 12.79
C ILE A 28 -3.39 -0.67 11.90
N PRO A 29 -2.19 -1.07 12.39
CA PRO A 29 -1.00 -1.17 11.56
C PRO A 29 -1.11 -2.26 10.49
N LEU A 30 -1.85 -3.35 10.77
CA LEU A 30 -2.05 -4.42 9.81
C LEU A 30 -2.84 -3.96 8.57
N ARG A 31 -3.84 -3.09 8.76
CA ARG A 31 -4.59 -2.47 7.65
C ARG A 31 -3.71 -1.55 6.79
N LEU A 32 -2.73 -0.87 7.39
CA LEU A 32 -1.79 0.00 6.66
C LEU A 32 -0.87 -0.82 5.74
N ILE A 33 -0.31 -1.92 6.25
CA ILE A 33 0.53 -2.83 5.47
C ILE A 33 -0.26 -3.40 4.29
N GLY A 34 -1.50 -3.82 4.51
CA GLY A 34 -2.36 -4.31 3.44
C GLY A 34 -2.57 -3.29 2.31
N ARG A 35 -2.80 -2.01 2.64
CA ARG A 35 -2.93 -0.94 1.64
C ARG A 35 -1.63 -0.70 0.86
N LEU A 36 -0.48 -0.76 1.53
CA LEU A 36 0.82 -0.60 0.88
C LEU A 36 1.10 -1.74 -0.10
N VAL A 37 0.82 -2.99 0.28
CA VAL A 37 1.01 -4.16 -0.59
C VAL A 37 0.17 -4.04 -1.86
N VAL A 38 -1.11 -3.66 -1.73
CA VAL A 38 -1.98 -3.46 -2.90
C VAL A 38 -1.45 -2.35 -3.82
N GLY A 39 -0.98 -1.23 -3.25
CA GLY A 39 -0.37 -0.14 -4.02
C GLY A 39 0.90 -0.57 -4.77
N LEU A 40 1.75 -1.38 -4.15
CA LEU A 40 2.95 -1.93 -4.79
C LEU A 40 2.62 -2.89 -5.94
N VAL A 41 1.62 -3.74 -5.78
CA VAL A 41 1.20 -4.68 -6.84
C VAL A 41 0.66 -3.94 -8.05
N VAL A 42 -0.22 -2.96 -7.84
CA VAL A 42 -0.79 -2.13 -8.91
C VAL A 42 0.30 -1.28 -9.58
N GLY A 43 1.15 -0.65 -8.77
CA GLY A 43 2.28 0.15 -9.24
C GLY A 43 3.28 -0.66 -10.08
N ARG A 44 3.58 -1.89 -9.67
CA ARG A 44 4.43 -2.83 -10.44
C ARG A 44 3.82 -3.20 -11.77
N LEU A 45 2.52 -3.50 -11.78
CA LEU A 45 1.78 -3.83 -13.01
C LEU A 45 1.82 -2.66 -14.00
N LEU A 46 1.51 -1.43 -13.55
CA LEU A 46 1.61 -0.24 -14.39
C LEU A 46 3.03 0.02 -14.89
N LEU A 47 4.04 -0.04 -14.00
CA LEU A 47 5.44 0.19 -14.39
C LEU A 47 5.93 -0.83 -15.42
N THR A 48 5.49 -2.08 -15.31
CA THR A 48 5.87 -3.12 -16.26
C THR A 48 5.30 -2.83 -17.64
N VAL A 49 4.03 -2.42 -17.72
CA VAL A 49 3.38 -2.03 -18.98
C VAL A 49 4.05 -0.79 -19.59
N VAL A 50 4.28 0.24 -18.79
CA VAL A 50 4.95 1.48 -19.23
C VAL A 50 6.38 1.18 -19.67
N ASN A 51 7.14 0.35 -18.96
CA ASN A 51 8.50 -0.03 -19.34
C ASN A 51 8.53 -0.88 -20.62
N LEU A 52 7.49 -1.68 -20.90
CA LEU A 52 7.34 -2.44 -22.15
C LEU A 52 7.02 -1.54 -23.36
N LEU A 53 6.25 -0.46 -23.14
CA LEU A 53 5.97 0.54 -24.17
C LEU A 53 7.16 1.52 -24.34
N GLY A 54 7.85 1.81 -23.22
CA GLY A 54 9.01 2.68 -23.12
C GLY A 54 10.30 2.07 -23.66
N THR A 55 10.39 0.75 -23.82
CA THR A 55 11.52 0.09 -24.51
C THR A 55 11.67 0.55 -25.96
N VAL A 56 10.59 0.97 -26.62
CA VAL A 56 10.63 1.58 -27.96
C VAL A 56 11.34 2.94 -27.93
N PHE A 57 11.38 3.59 -26.76
CA PHE A 57 11.94 4.91 -26.52
C PHE A 57 13.24 4.91 -25.68
N HIS A 58 13.88 3.74 -25.49
CA HIS A 58 15.09 3.53 -24.66
C HIS A 58 14.96 4.00 -23.19
N PHE A 59 13.74 4.10 -22.66
CA PHE A 59 13.50 4.53 -21.29
C PHE A 59 13.32 3.31 -20.37
N HIS A 60 14.33 3.02 -19.56
CA HIS A 60 14.27 1.97 -18.53
C HIS A 60 14.11 2.61 -17.14
N ILE A 61 12.89 2.59 -16.59
CA ILE A 61 12.66 3.04 -15.21
C ILE A 61 12.92 1.86 -14.28
N ALA A 62 13.84 2.03 -13.34
CA ALA A 62 14.12 1.01 -12.32
C ALA A 62 12.86 0.70 -11.50
N VAL A 63 12.48 -0.58 -11.49
CA VAL A 63 11.30 -1.10 -10.79
C VAL A 63 11.63 -1.25 -9.29
N ASN A 64 11.43 -0.17 -8.53
CA ASN A 64 11.69 -0.09 -7.09
C ASN A 64 10.37 0.23 -6.34
N PRO A 65 10.18 -0.15 -5.06
CA PRO A 65 8.91 0.09 -4.35
C PRO A 65 8.48 1.55 -4.33
N LEU A 66 9.45 2.48 -4.26
CA LEU A 66 9.22 3.91 -4.31
C LEU A 66 8.71 4.35 -5.70
N THR A 67 9.32 3.87 -6.79
CA THR A 67 8.89 4.17 -8.15
C THR A 67 7.55 3.51 -8.48
N MET A 68 7.26 2.31 -7.95
CA MET A 68 5.94 1.67 -8.06
C MET A 68 4.83 2.53 -7.44
N LEU A 69 5.06 3.07 -6.23
CA LEU A 69 4.09 3.89 -5.53
C LEU A 69 3.82 5.21 -6.29
N VAL A 70 4.87 5.83 -6.83
CA VAL A 70 4.77 7.08 -7.59
C VAL A 70 4.15 6.86 -8.98
N ALA A 71 4.51 5.78 -9.69
CA ALA A 71 3.94 5.48 -11.00
C ALA A 71 2.45 5.09 -10.94
N GLY A 72 2.01 4.50 -9.82
CA GLY A 72 0.58 4.30 -9.55
C GLY A 72 -0.20 5.61 -9.41
N VAL A 73 0.46 6.72 -9.07
CA VAL A 73 -0.16 8.04 -8.86
C VAL A 73 0.04 8.99 -10.05
N PHE A 74 1.18 8.91 -10.73
CA PHE A 74 1.61 9.83 -11.78
C PHE A 74 2.00 9.06 -13.06
N PRO A 75 1.04 8.50 -13.82
CA PRO A 75 1.28 7.82 -15.09
C PRO A 75 1.46 8.79 -16.28
N VAL A 76 0.86 9.98 -16.19
CA VAL A 76 0.88 11.02 -17.23
C VAL A 76 2.19 11.84 -17.37
N PRO A 77 2.97 12.17 -16.31
CA PRO A 77 4.07 13.15 -16.39
C PRO A 77 5.19 12.73 -17.35
N GLY A 78 5.47 11.42 -17.46
CA GLY A 78 6.54 10.89 -18.31
C GLY A 78 6.17 10.90 -19.80
N LEU A 79 4.90 10.62 -20.12
CA LEU A 79 4.38 10.69 -21.48
C LEU A 79 4.41 12.14 -21.99
N VAL A 80 4.05 13.09 -21.12
CA VAL A 80 4.06 14.53 -21.44
C VAL A 80 5.47 15.01 -21.73
N LEU A 81 6.46 14.66 -20.90
CA LEU A 81 7.83 15.14 -21.09
C LEU A 81 8.45 14.61 -22.40
N LEU A 82 8.16 13.36 -22.76
CA LEU A 82 8.68 12.75 -23.99
C LEU A 82 8.01 13.32 -25.25
N THR A 83 6.69 13.53 -25.20
CA THR A 83 5.94 14.16 -26.31
C THR A 83 6.41 15.59 -26.52
N LEU A 84 6.63 16.33 -25.44
CA LEU A 84 7.09 17.72 -25.49
C LEU A 84 8.53 17.81 -26.00
N LEU A 85 9.42 16.89 -25.59
CA LEU A 85 10.79 16.84 -26.11
C LEU A 85 10.82 16.48 -27.60
N ALA A 86 10.03 15.50 -28.05
CA ALA A 86 9.95 15.10 -29.45
C ALA A 86 9.39 16.21 -30.38
N VAL A 87 8.47 17.04 -29.87
CA VAL A 87 7.91 18.18 -30.61
C VAL A 87 8.86 19.38 -30.63
N PHE A 88 9.73 19.56 -29.62
CA PHE A 88 10.64 20.70 -29.54
C PHE A 88 12.05 20.44 -30.09
N VAL A 89 12.49 19.19 -30.19
CA VAL A 89 13.83 18.81 -30.69
C VAL A 89 13.82 18.49 -32.19
N VAL A 90 12.65 18.26 -32.79
CA VAL A 90 12.44 18.21 -34.25
C VAL A 90 12.07 19.60 -34.76
#